data_AF-A0A964URW5-F1
#
_entry.id   AF-A0A964URW5-F1
#
_cell.length_a   1.000
_cell.length_b   1.000
_cell.length_c   1.000
_cell.angle_alpha   90.00
_cell.angle_beta   90.00
_cell.angle_gamma   90.00
#
_symmetry.space_group_name_H-M   'P 1'
#
loop_
_entity.id
_entity.type
_entity.pdbx_description
1 polymer ?
#
loop_
_entity_poly.entity_id
_entity_poly.type
_entity_poly.pdbx_seq_one_letter_code
_entity_poly.pdbx_strand_id
1 'polypeptide(L)'
;MSDGNNSPPPEPSERSEPSEPADALAAVVALRRLADQLEDSAVEQAMRSGWTWPQVSEALGVTRQAVHKKHAKRLIAAGVKLRRRGDERV
;
A
#
# COMPACT_ATOMS: atom_id res chain seq x y z
N MET A 1 -12.81 24.39 -62.50
CA MET A 1 -12.01 24.93 -61.38
C MET A 1 -12.58 24.37 -60.10
N SER A 2 -12.01 23.26 -59.61
CA SER A 2 -12.35 22.65 -58.33
C SER A 2 -11.09 22.71 -57.50
N ASP A 3 -11.12 23.41 -56.39
CA ASP A 3 -10.25 23.11 -55.25
C ASP A 3 -10.99 23.60 -53.99
N GLY A 4 -11.84 22.71 -53.49
CA GLY A 4 -12.52 22.87 -52.21
C GLY A 4 -11.51 22.66 -51.09
N ASN A 5 -11.08 23.76 -50.47
CA ASN A 5 -10.30 23.72 -49.24
C ASN A 5 -11.22 23.32 -48.08
N ASN A 6 -11.33 22.02 -47.81
CA ASN A 6 -11.91 21.50 -46.58
C ASN A 6 -10.82 20.70 -45.85
N SER A 7 -9.91 21.41 -45.18
CA SER A 7 -9.05 20.78 -44.18
C SER A 7 -9.95 20.20 -43.09
N PRO A 8 -9.79 18.91 -42.73
CA PRO A 8 -10.50 18.38 -41.57
C PRO A 8 -10.12 19.21 -40.34
N PRO A 9 -11.06 19.45 -39.40
CA PRO A 9 -10.71 20.07 -38.13
C PRO A 9 -9.59 19.22 -37.48
N PRO A 10 -8.61 19.83 -36.81
CA PRO A 10 -7.64 19.06 -36.05
C PRO A 10 -8.41 18.17 -35.08
N GLU A 11 -8.28 16.84 -35.25
CA GLU A 11 -8.79 15.85 -34.32
C GLU A 11 -8.34 16.26 -32.91
N PRO A 12 -9.25 16.35 -31.92
CA PRO A 12 -8.88 16.63 -30.55
C PRO A 12 -8.08 15.44 -30.02
N SER A 13 -6.76 15.48 -30.23
CA SER A 13 -5.79 14.70 -29.47
C SER A 13 -5.72 15.17 -28.01
N GLU A 14 -6.58 16.10 -27.61
CA GLU A 14 -6.65 16.74 -26.31
C GLU A 14 -7.56 16.00 -25.32
N ARG A 15 -7.61 14.67 -25.38
CA ARG A 15 -7.69 13.97 -24.09
C ARG A 15 -6.29 13.94 -23.53
N SER A 16 -5.87 15.07 -22.98
CA SER A 16 -4.83 15.12 -21.96
C SER A 16 -5.37 14.29 -20.80
N GLU A 17 -5.22 12.96 -20.92
CA GLU A 17 -5.50 12.03 -19.85
C GLU A 17 -4.71 12.53 -18.63
N PRO A 18 -5.34 12.60 -17.45
CA PRO A 18 -4.68 13.15 -16.28
C PRO A 18 -3.45 12.31 -15.98
N SER A 19 -2.27 12.89 -16.19
CA SER A 19 -0.93 12.30 -16.11
C SER A 19 -0.62 11.18 -17.12
N GLU A 20 0.52 11.30 -17.81
CA GLU A 20 1.10 10.24 -18.64
C GLU A 20 1.09 8.91 -17.86
N PRO A 21 0.85 7.74 -18.50
CA PRO A 21 0.79 6.45 -17.79
C PRO A 21 2.00 6.18 -16.89
N ALA A 22 3.19 6.68 -17.27
CA ALA A 22 4.39 6.61 -16.45
C ALA A 22 4.26 7.37 -15.11
N ASP A 23 3.72 8.59 -15.15
CA ASP A 23 3.51 9.43 -13.97
C ASP A 23 2.43 8.84 -13.04
N ALA A 24 1.35 8.33 -13.63
CA ALA A 24 0.31 7.62 -12.88
C ALA A 24 0.88 6.39 -12.15
N LEU A 25 1.71 5.58 -12.82
CA LEU A 25 2.36 4.43 -12.21
C LEU A 25 3.37 4.85 -11.14
N ALA A 26 4.11 5.94 -11.34
CA ALA A 26 5.01 6.50 -10.33
C ALA A 26 4.26 6.93 -9.06
N ALA A 27 3.10 7.59 -9.22
CA ALA A 27 2.23 7.97 -8.10
C ALA A 27 1.71 6.73 -7.34
N VAL A 28 1.27 5.69 -8.06
CA VAL A 28 0.85 4.42 -7.44
C VAL A 28 1.97 3.78 -6.64
N VAL A 29 3.21 3.79 -7.15
CA VAL A 29 4.38 3.28 -6.42
C VAL A 29 4.65 4.10 -5.15
N ALA A 30 4.58 5.44 -5.23
CA ALA A 30 4.76 6.31 -4.08
C ALA A 30 3.69 6.04 -2.99
N LEU A 31 2.43 5.90 -3.39
CA LEU A 31 1.32 5.59 -2.48
C LEU A 31 1.51 4.22 -1.81
N ARG A 32 1.93 3.19 -2.55
CA ARG A 32 2.23 1.87 -1.97
C ARG A 32 3.34 1.94 -0.93
N ARG A 33 4.42 2.67 -1.22
CA ARG A 33 5.52 2.88 -0.26
C ARG A 33 5.06 3.61 0.99
N LEU A 34 4.18 4.60 0.85
CA LEU A 34 3.62 5.30 2.01
C LEU A 34 2.71 4.37 2.83
N ALA A 35 1.85 3.60 2.15
CA ALA A 35 0.98 2.63 2.80
C ALA A 35 1.79 1.59 3.58
N ASP A 36 2.88 1.07 3.01
CA ASP A 36 3.78 0.13 3.70
C ASP A 36 4.39 0.74 4.97
N GLN A 37 4.83 2.01 4.92
CA GLN A 37 5.39 2.70 6.09
C GLN A 37 4.34 2.94 7.19
N LEU A 38 3.12 3.28 6.81
CA LEU A 38 2.01 3.47 7.74
C LEU A 38 1.60 2.14 8.39
N GLU A 39 1.49 1.08 7.59
CA GLU A 39 1.22 -0.27 8.08
C GLU A 39 2.32 -0.71 9.07
N ASP A 40 3.58 -0.52 8.71
CA ASP A 40 4.73 -0.82 9.58
C ASP A 40 4.61 -0.11 10.94
N SER A 41 4.34 1.18 10.92
CA SER A 41 4.20 1.99 12.14
C SER A 41 3.00 1.56 12.98
N ALA A 42 1.87 1.25 12.35
CA ALA A 42 0.66 0.82 13.02
C ALA A 42 0.81 -0.57 13.67
N VAL A 43 1.42 -1.53 12.96
CA VAL A 43 1.70 -2.87 13.48
C VAL A 43 2.63 -2.78 14.69
N GLU A 44 3.66 -1.95 14.62
CA GLU A 44 4.59 -1.74 15.72
C GLU A 44 3.90 -1.16 16.97
N GLN A 45 3.05 -0.15 16.79
CA GLN A 45 2.25 0.42 17.86
C GLN A 45 1.29 -0.62 18.46
N ALA A 46 0.58 -1.40 17.63
CA ALA A 46 -0.33 -2.44 18.11
C ALA A 46 0.40 -3.48 18.96
N MET A 47 1.55 -3.97 18.49
CA MET A 47 2.34 -4.96 19.22
C MET A 47 2.90 -4.41 20.53
N ARG A 48 3.31 -3.12 20.58
CA ARG A 48 3.70 -2.45 21.84
C ARG A 48 2.53 -2.26 22.80
N SER A 49 1.33 -2.02 22.27
CA SER A 49 0.08 -1.96 23.02
C SER A 49 -0.44 -3.33 23.47
N GLY A 50 0.33 -4.40 23.24
CA GLY A 50 0.03 -5.73 23.74
C GLY A 50 -0.93 -6.55 22.87
N TRP A 51 -1.25 -6.09 21.66
CA TRP A 51 -2.08 -6.84 20.72
C TRP A 51 -1.42 -8.17 20.32
N THR A 52 -2.25 -9.14 19.97
CA THR A 52 -1.81 -10.43 19.46
C THR A 52 -1.72 -10.42 17.94
N TRP A 53 -0.90 -11.31 17.37
CA TRP A 53 -0.79 -11.48 15.92
C TRP A 53 -2.14 -11.75 15.22
N PRO A 54 -3.06 -12.57 15.78
CA PRO A 54 -4.43 -12.69 15.26
C PRO A 54 -5.16 -11.36 15.14
N GLN A 55 -5.18 -10.54 16.20
CA GLN A 55 -5.87 -9.24 16.21
C GLN A 55 -5.34 -8.31 15.12
N VAL A 56 -4.01 -8.25 14.96
CA VAL A 56 -3.38 -7.44 13.91
C VAL A 56 -3.75 -7.97 12.51
N SER A 57 -3.72 -9.29 12.31
CA SER A 57 -4.04 -9.88 11.01
C SER A 57 -5.49 -9.69 10.61
N GLU A 58 -6.42 -9.77 11.57
CA GLU A 58 -7.83 -9.50 11.39
C GLU A 58 -8.08 -8.04 11.02
N ALA A 59 -7.47 -7.10 11.75
CA ALA A 59 -7.58 -5.67 11.46
C ALA A 59 -7.03 -5.28 10.07
N LEU A 60 -5.98 -5.98 9.60
CA LEU A 60 -5.40 -5.76 8.27
C LEU A 60 -6.08 -6.55 7.15
N GLY A 61 -7.02 -7.45 7.47
CA GLY A 61 -7.68 -8.31 6.47
C GLY A 61 -6.71 -9.30 5.78
N VAL A 62 -5.61 -9.66 6.43
CA VAL A 62 -4.60 -10.59 5.89
C VAL A 62 -4.46 -11.81 6.77
N THR A 63 -3.78 -12.84 6.27
CA THR A 63 -3.51 -14.00 7.11
C THR A 63 -2.46 -13.69 8.18
N ARG A 64 -2.57 -14.35 9.34
CA ARG A 64 -1.56 -14.29 10.40
C ARG A 64 -0.14 -14.60 9.89
N GLN A 65 -0.01 -15.55 8.97
CA GLN A 65 1.29 -15.93 8.39
C GLN A 65 1.86 -14.80 7.53
N ALA A 66 1.03 -14.12 6.73
CA ALA A 66 1.45 -13.00 5.90
C ALA A 66 1.97 -11.84 6.75
N VAL A 67 1.20 -11.40 7.76
CA VAL A 67 1.62 -10.30 8.64
C VAL A 67 2.88 -10.67 9.43
N HIS A 68 2.95 -11.91 9.96
CA HIS A 68 4.12 -12.35 10.71
C HIS A 68 5.37 -12.40 9.82
N LYS A 69 5.25 -12.96 8.61
CA LYS A 69 6.36 -13.02 7.64
C LYS A 69 6.87 -11.63 7.26
N LYS A 70 5.97 -10.65 7.08
CA LYS A 70 6.32 -9.27 6.72
C LYS A 70 6.97 -8.52 7.89
N HIS A 71 6.39 -8.60 9.09
CA HIS A 71 6.70 -7.67 10.18
C HIS A 71 7.63 -8.23 11.28
N ALA A 72 7.66 -9.55 11.51
CA ALA A 72 8.32 -10.09 12.70
C ALA A 72 9.81 -9.73 12.80
N LYS A 73 10.56 -9.80 11.69
CA LYS A 73 11.99 -9.45 11.67
C LYS A 73 12.23 -7.99 12.04
N ARG A 74 11.44 -7.07 11.46
CA ARG A 74 11.55 -5.62 11.70
C ARG A 74 11.23 -5.29 13.15
N LEU A 75 10.17 -5.87 13.71
CA LEU A 75 9.78 -5.65 15.10
C LEU A 75 10.82 -6.16 16.10
N ILE A 76 11.44 -7.31 15.83
CA ILE A 76 12.56 -7.83 16.65
C ILE A 76 13.74 -6.85 16.60
N ALA A 77 14.09 -6.35 15.42
CA ALA A 77 15.15 -5.35 15.26
C ALA A 77 14.81 -4.02 15.98
N ALA A 78 13.53 -3.64 16.00
CA ALA A 78 13.02 -2.47 16.73
C ALA A 78 12.81 -2.71 18.24
N GLY A 79 13.25 -3.86 18.77
CA GLY A 79 13.19 -4.18 20.20
C GLY A 79 11.78 -4.43 20.76
N VAL A 80 10.78 -4.66 19.90
CA VAL A 80 9.41 -4.94 20.33
C VAL A 80 9.33 -6.35 20.91
N LYS A 81 8.88 -6.46 22.16
CA LYS A 81 8.65 -7.76 22.81
C LYS A 81 7.40 -8.43 22.24
N LEU A 82 7.59 -9.33 21.28
CA LEU A 82 6.51 -10.11 20.69
C LEU A 82 6.01 -11.17 21.68
N ARG A 83 4.72 -11.14 22.00
CA ARG A 83 4.08 -12.18 22.85
C ARG A 83 4.19 -13.56 22.19
N ARG A 84 4.49 -14.58 22.99
CA ARG A 84 4.58 -15.96 22.48
C ARG A 84 3.18 -16.54 22.31
N ARG A 85 3.07 -17.48 21.36
CA ARG A 85 1.85 -18.23 21.06
C ARG A 85 1.52 -19.16 22.24
N GLY A 86 0.92 -18.61 23.30
CA GLY A 86 0.65 -19.31 24.56
C GLY A 86 -0.01 -18.45 25.64
N ASP A 87 0.11 -17.11 25.56
CA ASP A 87 -0.40 -16.20 26.60
C ASP A 87 -1.92 -15.93 26.55
N GLU A 88 -2.68 -16.66 25.73
CA GLU A 88 -4.09 -16.39 25.40
C GLU A 88 -5.06 -17.42 26.03
N ARG A 89 -4.60 -18.16 27.04
CA ARG A 89 -5.45 -19.04 27.87
C ARG A 89 -5.76 -18.36 29.20
N VAL A 90 -6.69 -17.40 29.19
CA VAL A 90 -7.38 -16.92 30.39
C VAL A 90 -8.83 -16.66 30.04
#